data_AF-A0A935CT78-F1
#
_entry.id   AF-A0A935CT78-F1
#
_cell.length_a   1.000
_cell.length_b   1.000
_cell.length_c   1.000
_cell.angle_alpha   90.00
_cell.angle_beta   90.00
_cell.angle_gamma   90.00
#
_symmetry.space_group_name_H-M   'P 1'
#
loop_
_entity.id
_entity.type
_entity.pdbx_description
1 polymer ?
#
loop_
_entity_poly.entity_id
_entity_poly.type
_entity_poly.pdbx_seq_one_letter_code
_entity_poly.pdbx_strand_id
1 'polypeptide(L)'
;MKVPSFILRQLYVKGSLRATDQGFAFEIANKLGSGYSREMRPVMLDGVAFPLERTFFRPPDGLEIAFSDVSDDMPFTLEMGKTLTILVEGADLTPGKHKVGMGFVVKGIGELSFDVTDVIE
;
A
#
# COMPACT_ATOMS: atom_id res chain seq x y z
N MET A 1 22.67 2.28 1.75
CA MET A 1 22.26 1.88 0.38
C MET A 1 20.80 2.26 0.21
N LYS A 2 20.42 2.90 -0.89
CA LYS A 2 19.00 3.20 -1.18
C LYS A 2 18.41 2.01 -1.93
N VAL A 3 17.31 1.45 -1.44
CA VAL A 3 16.56 0.45 -2.20
C VAL A 3 15.98 1.15 -3.44
N PRO A 4 16.24 0.65 -4.65
CA PRO A 4 15.71 1.27 -5.86
C PRO A 4 14.17 1.17 -5.91
N SER A 5 13.51 2.26 -6.31
CA SER A 5 12.04 2.33 -6.39
C SER A 5 11.44 1.30 -7.35
N PHE A 6 12.16 0.91 -8.40
CA PHE A 6 11.68 -0.11 -9.35
C PHE A 6 11.54 -1.50 -8.73
N ILE A 7 12.32 -1.82 -7.69
CA ILE A 7 12.19 -3.08 -6.96
C ILE A 7 10.90 -3.03 -6.14
N LEU A 8 10.65 -1.91 -5.45
CA LEU A 8 9.44 -1.71 -4.64
C LEU A 8 8.15 -1.76 -5.48
N ARG A 9 8.19 -1.28 -6.72
CA ARG A 9 7.05 -1.41 -7.66
C ARG A 9 6.63 -2.86 -7.91
N GLN A 10 7.50 -3.84 -7.69
CA GLN A 10 7.15 -5.26 -7.84
C GLN A 10 6.20 -5.76 -6.73
N LEU A 11 6.06 -5.01 -5.64
CA LEU A 11 5.05 -5.27 -4.61
C LEU A 11 3.64 -5.08 -5.17
N TYR A 12 3.44 -4.13 -6.08
CA TYR A 12 2.12 -3.85 -6.63
C TYR A 12 1.63 -4.97 -7.55
N VAL A 13 0.38 -5.41 -7.35
CA VAL A 13 -0.29 -6.34 -8.26
C VAL A 13 -0.95 -5.53 -9.37
N LYS A 14 -0.40 -5.61 -10.59
CA LYS A 14 -0.92 -4.88 -11.75
C LYS A 14 -2.37 -5.27 -12.06
N GLY A 15 -3.23 -4.28 -12.29
CA GLY A 15 -4.65 -4.48 -12.58
C GLY A 15 -5.51 -4.77 -11.35
N SER A 16 -4.95 -4.59 -10.13
CA SER A 16 -5.70 -4.80 -8.89
C SER A 16 -6.44 -3.56 -8.41
N LEU A 17 -6.14 -2.38 -8.98
CA LEU A 17 -6.83 -1.15 -8.63
C LEU A 17 -8.30 -1.25 -9.02
N ARG A 18 -9.18 -1.02 -8.05
CA ARG A 18 -10.62 -1.09 -8.23
C ARG A 18 -11.34 -0.13 -7.30
N ALA A 19 -12.49 0.36 -7.74
CA ALA A 19 -13.38 1.13 -6.88
C ALA A 19 -14.00 0.21 -5.81
N THR A 20 -14.36 0.80 -4.67
CA THR A 20 -15.14 0.18 -3.62
C THR A 20 -16.31 1.09 -3.25
N ASP A 21 -17.27 0.59 -2.49
CA ASP A 21 -18.44 1.38 -2.08
C ASP A 21 -18.08 2.62 -1.24
N GLN A 22 -16.86 2.67 -0.67
CA GLN A 22 -16.40 3.73 0.22
C GLN A 22 -15.10 4.40 -0.28
N GLY A 23 -14.57 4.00 -1.44
CA GLY A 23 -13.28 4.48 -1.89
C GLY A 23 -12.66 3.63 -2.99
N PHE A 24 -11.44 3.16 -2.76
CA PHE A 24 -10.73 2.27 -3.67
C PHE A 24 -9.92 1.22 -2.93
N ALA A 25 -9.53 0.18 -3.66
CA ALA A 25 -8.64 -0.84 -3.17
C ALA A 25 -7.63 -1.25 -4.25
N PHE A 26 -6.48 -1.72 -3.83
CA PHE A 26 -5.49 -2.37 -4.68
C PHE A 26 -4.75 -3.44 -3.88
N GLU A 27 -4.03 -4.32 -4.56
CA GLU A 27 -3.32 -5.42 -3.92
C GLU A 27 -1.80 -5.22 -3.95
N ILE A 28 -1.17 -5.63 -2.86
CA ILE A 28 0.28 -5.78 -2.79
C ILE A 28 0.66 -7.21 -2.45
N ALA A 29 1.70 -7.72 -3.10
CA ALA A 29 2.23 -9.07 -2.91
C ALA A 29 3.73 -9.00 -2.60
N ASN A 30 4.16 -9.62 -1.52
CA ASN A 30 5.59 -9.63 -1.19
C ASN A 30 6.35 -10.64 -2.06
N LYS A 31 7.11 -10.12 -3.01
CA LYS A 31 8.04 -10.87 -3.87
C LYS A 31 9.52 -10.61 -3.54
N LEU A 32 9.80 -9.78 -2.53
CA LEU A 32 11.11 -9.20 -2.27
C LEU A 32 11.82 -9.80 -1.04
N GLY A 33 11.09 -10.49 -0.17
CA GLY A 33 11.62 -11.12 1.05
C GLY A 33 11.10 -10.47 2.33
N SER A 34 11.62 -10.85 3.50
CA SER A 34 11.12 -10.36 4.79
C SER A 34 11.52 -8.89 5.04
N GLY A 35 10.51 -8.02 5.17
CA GLY A 35 10.66 -6.63 5.57
C GLY A 35 9.55 -6.23 6.54
N TYR A 36 9.91 -5.48 7.59
CA TYR A 36 9.01 -5.03 8.65
C TYR A 36 8.86 -3.51 8.56
N SER A 37 7.66 -3.01 8.30
CA SER A 37 7.35 -1.58 8.36
C SER A 37 7.00 -1.18 9.78
N ARG A 38 7.59 -0.07 10.23
CA ARG A 38 7.36 0.52 11.56
C ARG A 38 6.51 1.77 11.51
N GLU A 39 6.37 2.36 10.34
CA GLU A 39 5.57 3.55 10.11
C GLU A 39 5.09 3.51 8.67
N MET A 40 3.83 3.88 8.48
CA MET A 40 3.22 3.99 7.16
C MET A 40 3.17 5.44 6.72
N ARG A 41 3.33 5.68 5.41
CA ARG A 41 3.06 6.98 4.81
C ARG A 41 1.68 6.98 4.15
N PRO A 42 1.06 8.16 3.98
CA PRO A 42 -0.17 8.31 3.22
C PRO A 42 -0.09 7.60 1.87
N VAL A 43 -1.15 6.87 1.52
CA VAL A 43 -1.35 6.42 0.15
C VAL A 43 -1.66 7.64 -0.71
N MET A 44 -1.17 7.63 -1.95
CA MET A 44 -1.42 8.68 -2.93
C MET A 44 -2.24 8.15 -4.11
N LEU A 45 -3.21 8.91 -4.57
CA LEU A 45 -3.94 8.69 -5.82
C LEU A 45 -3.92 9.99 -6.62
N ASP A 46 -3.33 9.98 -7.82
CA ASP A 46 -3.24 11.15 -8.71
C ASP A 46 -2.70 12.43 -8.07
N GLY A 47 -1.78 12.27 -7.11
CA GLY A 47 -1.18 13.38 -6.37
C GLY A 47 -1.95 13.80 -5.11
N VAL A 48 -3.13 13.23 -4.86
CA VAL A 48 -3.90 13.41 -3.62
C VAL A 48 -3.45 12.41 -2.58
N ALA A 49 -3.10 12.87 -1.38
CA ALA A 49 -2.69 12.03 -0.26
C ALA A 49 -3.89 11.71 0.65
N PHE A 50 -4.00 10.45 1.08
CA PHE A 50 -5.09 9.97 1.93
C PHE A 50 -4.63 9.77 3.39
N PRO A 51 -5.45 10.14 4.38
CA PRO A 51 -5.12 9.97 5.80
C PRO A 51 -4.84 8.50 6.17
N LEU A 52 -3.95 8.30 7.13
CA LEU A 52 -3.58 6.94 7.60
C LEU A 52 -4.77 6.26 8.29
N GLU A 53 -5.65 7.03 8.90
CA GLU A 53 -6.87 6.58 9.59
C GLU A 53 -7.96 6.12 8.61
N ARG A 54 -7.79 6.43 7.32
CA ARG A 54 -8.67 6.02 6.22
C ARG A 54 -8.00 5.03 5.28
N THR A 55 -6.87 4.47 5.69
CA THR A 55 -6.07 3.54 4.91
C THR A 55 -5.82 2.29 5.72
N PHE A 56 -6.18 1.14 5.17
CA PHE A 56 -6.20 -0.12 5.91
C PHE A 56 -5.49 -1.23 5.15
N PHE A 57 -4.80 -2.09 5.89
CA PHE A 57 -4.44 -3.42 5.44
C PHE A 57 -5.62 -4.35 5.66
N ARG A 58 -6.11 -5.02 4.61
CA ARG A 58 -7.10 -6.09 4.69
C ARG A 58 -6.44 -7.41 4.26
N PRO A 59 -5.98 -8.24 5.22
CA PRO A 59 -5.53 -9.60 4.95
C PRO A 59 -6.70 -10.48 4.47
N PRO A 60 -6.44 -11.57 3.72
CA PRO A 60 -7.49 -12.48 3.27
C PRO A 60 -8.31 -13.11 4.41
N ASP A 61 -7.65 -13.44 5.52
CA ASP A 61 -8.22 -14.21 6.65
C ASP A 61 -8.11 -13.45 7.99
N GLY A 62 -8.08 -12.11 7.96
CA GLY A 62 -7.75 -11.30 9.13
C GLY A 62 -8.66 -10.08 9.33
N LEU A 63 -8.45 -9.40 10.46
CA LEU A 63 -9.02 -8.10 10.72
C LEU A 63 -8.29 -7.02 9.93
N GLU A 64 -9.01 -5.96 9.58
CA GLU A 64 -8.41 -4.76 9.04
C GLU A 64 -7.51 -4.07 10.06
N ILE A 65 -6.34 -3.64 9.61
CA ILE A 65 -5.37 -2.92 10.42
C ILE A 65 -5.20 -1.54 9.80
N ALA A 66 -5.48 -0.48 10.55
CA ALA A 66 -5.28 0.87 10.05
C ALA A 66 -3.79 1.16 9.90
N PHE A 67 -3.42 1.97 8.91
CA PHE A 67 -2.04 2.41 8.73
C PHE A 67 -1.53 3.19 9.95
N SER A 68 -2.44 3.88 10.65
CA SER A 68 -2.15 4.61 11.90
C SER A 68 -1.78 3.71 13.08
N ASP A 69 -2.12 2.42 13.04
CA ASP A 69 -1.83 1.47 14.12
C ASP A 69 -0.40 0.89 14.00
N VAL A 70 0.24 1.06 12.84
CA VAL A 70 1.60 0.58 12.62
C VAL A 70 2.60 1.47 13.36
N SER A 71 3.38 0.84 14.22
CA SER A 71 4.35 1.51 15.08
C SER A 71 5.58 0.63 15.34
N ASP A 72 6.52 1.15 16.12
CA ASP A 72 7.67 0.37 16.60
C ASP A 72 7.26 -0.81 17.51
N ASP A 73 6.17 -0.65 18.27
CA ASP A 73 5.63 -1.67 19.18
C ASP A 73 4.69 -2.64 18.47
N MET A 74 4.02 -2.18 17.41
CA MET A 74 3.15 -2.99 16.54
C MET A 74 3.61 -2.86 15.07
N PRO A 75 4.72 -3.49 14.69
CA PRO A 75 5.21 -3.41 13.32
C PRO A 75 4.32 -4.24 12.39
N PHE A 76 4.11 -3.74 11.17
CA PHE A 76 3.44 -4.49 10.13
C PHE A 76 4.45 -5.30 9.31
N THR A 77 4.08 -6.54 8.98
CA THR A 77 4.89 -7.45 8.18
C THR A 77 4.03 -8.11 7.13
N LEU A 78 4.50 -8.11 5.88
CA LEU A 78 3.93 -8.93 4.83
C LEU A 78 4.82 -10.14 4.61
N GLU A 79 4.32 -11.34 4.86
CA GLU A 79 5.08 -12.57 4.62
C GLU A 79 5.38 -12.77 3.12
N MET A 80 6.54 -13.33 2.82
CA MET A 80 6.94 -13.61 1.45
C MET A 80 5.95 -14.57 0.77
N GLY A 81 5.53 -14.24 -0.45
CA GLY A 81 4.55 -15.02 -1.20
C GLY A 81 3.09 -14.80 -0.78
N LYS A 82 2.83 -13.94 0.21
CA LYS A 82 1.47 -13.51 0.55
C LYS A 82 1.08 -12.24 -0.20
N THR A 83 -0.21 -12.16 -0.50
CA THR A 83 -0.90 -10.99 -1.04
C THR A 83 -1.83 -10.42 0.01
N LEU A 84 -1.98 -9.11 0.04
CA LEU A 84 -2.97 -8.42 0.85
C LEU A 84 -3.61 -7.28 0.07
N THR A 85 -4.77 -6.85 0.52
CA THR A 85 -5.47 -5.71 -0.06
C THR A 85 -5.22 -4.45 0.76
N ILE A 86 -4.83 -3.38 0.10
CA ILE A 86 -4.87 -2.03 0.65
C ILE A 86 -6.25 -1.46 0.35
N LEU A 87 -6.97 -1.05 1.39
CA LEU A 87 -8.25 -0.36 1.28
C LEU A 87 -8.06 1.10 1.65
N VAL A 88 -8.59 2.00 0.84
CA VAL A 88 -8.54 3.45 1.08
C VAL A 88 -9.95 4.01 0.98
N GLU A 89 -10.37 4.73 2.01
CA GLU A 89 -11.70 5.34 2.09
C GLU A 89 -11.68 6.82 1.73
N GLY A 90 -12.81 7.31 1.20
CA GLY A 90 -13.05 8.72 0.93
C GLY A 90 -12.45 9.21 -0.39
N ALA A 91 -12.34 8.35 -1.41
CA ALA A 91 -11.98 8.74 -2.77
C ALA A 91 -13.07 8.31 -3.77
N ASP A 92 -13.38 9.16 -4.74
CA ASP A 92 -14.13 8.73 -5.91
C ASP A 92 -13.16 8.27 -6.99
N LEU A 93 -13.20 6.99 -7.31
CA LEU A 93 -12.35 6.39 -8.32
C LEU A 93 -13.14 6.18 -9.61
N THR A 94 -12.81 6.95 -10.64
CA THR A 94 -13.46 6.88 -11.95
C THR A 94 -12.74 5.91 -12.89
N PRO A 95 -13.36 5.45 -13.99
CA PRO A 95 -12.63 4.79 -15.06
C PRO A 95 -11.53 5.68 -15.64
N GLY A 96 -10.37 5.11 -15.95
CA GLY A 96 -9.23 5.85 -16.49
C GLY A 96 -7.87 5.38 -15.97
N LYS A 97 -6.83 6.15 -16.34
CA LYS A 97 -5.47 5.92 -15.86
C LYS A 97 -5.27 6.65 -14.54
N HIS A 98 -4.87 5.92 -13.51
CA HIS A 98 -4.62 6.46 -12.17
C HIS A 98 -3.21 6.16 -11.71
N LYS A 99 -2.58 7.14 -11.05
CA LYS A 99 -1.27 6.99 -10.43
C LYS A 99 -1.43 6.71 -8.94
N VAL A 100 -1.08 5.49 -8.53
CA VAL A 100 -1.12 5.05 -7.13
C VAL A 100 0.30 5.12 -6.54
N GLY A 101 0.43 5.66 -5.34
CA GLY A 101 1.68 5.71 -4.60
C GLY A 101 1.51 5.24 -3.16
N MET A 102 2.55 4.61 -2.62
CA MET A 102 2.56 4.15 -1.23
C MET A 102 3.98 4.24 -0.68
N GLY A 103 4.09 4.65 0.59
CA GLY A 103 5.36 4.74 1.30
C GLY A 103 5.28 4.12 2.70
N PHE A 104 6.45 3.71 3.21
CA PHE A 104 6.59 3.10 4.52
C PHE A 104 8.05 3.18 5.00
N VAL A 105 8.26 3.13 6.30
CA VAL A 105 9.59 3.19 6.92
C VAL A 105 9.97 1.81 7.45
N VAL A 106 11.13 1.31 7.03
CA VAL A 106 11.67 0.02 7.44
C VAL A 106 12.88 0.21 8.36
N LYS A 107 12.93 -0.52 9.47
CA LYS A 107 14.06 -0.45 10.42
C LYS A 107 15.39 -0.75 9.71
N GLY A 108 16.38 0.13 9.88
CA GLY A 108 17.72 -0.07 9.34
C GLY A 108 17.87 0.17 7.83
N ILE A 109 16.77 0.37 7.10
CA ILE A 109 16.78 0.78 5.69
C ILE A 109 16.40 2.26 5.55
N GLY A 110 15.40 2.70 6.31
CA GLY A 110 14.83 4.05 6.25
C GLY A 110 13.52 4.09 5.44
N GLU A 111 13.21 5.26 4.91
CA GLU A 111 11.98 5.50 4.16
C GLU A 111 12.04 4.92 2.74
N LEU A 112 10.99 4.17 2.41
CA LEU A 112 10.80 3.49 1.14
C LEU A 112 9.47 3.93 0.54
N SER A 113 9.44 4.11 -0.78
CA SER A 113 8.21 4.49 -1.48
C SER A 113 8.24 4.02 -2.92
N PHE A 114 7.06 3.75 -3.47
CA PHE A 114 6.89 3.52 -4.89
C PHE A 114 5.65 4.24 -5.42
N ASP A 115 5.66 4.45 -6.72
CA ASP A 115 4.53 4.93 -7.50
C ASP A 115 4.35 4.04 -8.74
N VAL A 116 3.10 3.75 -9.09
CA VAL A 116 2.71 2.96 -10.28
C VAL A 116 1.53 3.62 -10.96
N THR A 117 1.37 3.36 -12.26
CA THR A 117 0.15 3.72 -12.98
C THR A 117 -0.64 2.46 -13.28
N ASP A 118 -1.92 2.45 -12.92
CA ASP A 118 -2.87 1.40 -13.24
C ASP A 118 -4.06 1.97 -14.01
N VAL A 119 -4.84 1.09 -14.63
CA VAL A 119 -5.97 1.47 -15.47
C VAL A 119 -7.22 0.78 -14.97
N ILE A 120 -8.29 1.55 -14.83
CA ILE A 120 -9.63 1.06 -14.55
C ILE A 120 -10.47 1.24 -15.80
N GLU A 121 -11.17 0.18 -16.18
CA GLU A 121 -12.09 0.17 -17.32
C GLU A 121 -13.49 0.62 -16.93
#